data_AF-A0A953YR57-F1
#
_entry.id   AF-A0A953YR57-F1
#
_cell.length_a   1.000
_cell.length_b   1.000
_cell.length_c   1.000
_cell.angle_alpha   90.00
_cell.angle_beta   90.00
_cell.angle_gamma   90.00
#
_symmetry.space_group_name_H-M   'P 1'
#
loop_
_entity.id
_entity.type
_entity.pdbx_description
1 polymer ?
#
loop_
_entity_poly.entity_id
_entity_poly.type
_entity_poly.pdbx_seq_one_letter_code
_entity_poly.pdbx_strand_id
1 'polypeptide(L)'
;ARLKYVGSLNIFDNYPDMCFSEEQRQAIDSMPDPIMRETVADYCQVKLLRRDIFVRGPRRAEDTVAARMLSEQWMAMITDPDKVSLTVKPPRGEAQLNPDTYGPLLEALADGPKPIGLLCDLSASKGGNRVAPVEVAGVLTACGWAVPIGPNLGTPDPQRAGRYNAAVARHVRDAMTFERLAFAVPSFRGGIPIDGFDALMMAEWLDGAHEPQDIADRVWALVEARDENIVKDGEALTDPEARNNHLLERADRFLNGVLRRLSLGGAL
;
A
#
# COMPACT_ATOMS: atom_id res chain seq x y z
N ALA A 1 20.92 -4.70 26.40
CA ALA A 1 21.61 -4.77 25.10
C ALA A 1 22.02 -3.36 24.66
N ARG A 2 23.20 -3.14 24.02
CA ARG A 2 23.63 -1.80 23.55
C ARG A 2 22.95 -1.42 22.22
N LEU A 3 21.63 -1.27 22.25
CA LEU A 3 20.83 -0.86 21.09
C LEU A 3 20.30 0.56 21.29
N LYS A 4 20.12 1.30 20.20
CA LYS A 4 19.47 2.62 20.19
C LYS A 4 18.23 2.56 19.31
N TYR A 5 17.17 3.22 19.77
CA TYR A 5 15.96 3.43 18.98
C TYR A 5 16.28 4.28 17.74
N VAL A 6 15.71 3.90 16.59
CA VAL A 6 15.90 4.62 15.32
C VAL A 6 14.58 5.18 14.78
N GLY A 7 13.47 4.48 14.98
CA GLY A 7 12.15 4.89 14.53
C GLY A 7 11.12 3.78 14.66
N SER A 8 9.85 4.13 14.43
CA SER A 8 8.71 3.21 14.40
C SER A 8 8.49 2.70 12.98
N LEU A 9 8.04 1.45 12.84
CA LEU A 9 7.54 0.87 11.59
C LEU A 9 6.13 1.35 11.26
N ASN A 10 5.41 1.93 12.22
CA ASN A 10 4.25 2.74 11.90
C ASN A 10 4.76 4.13 11.50
N ILE A 11 4.76 4.42 10.20
CA ILE A 11 5.43 5.59 9.64
C ILE A 11 4.92 6.90 10.25
N PHE A 12 3.62 7.03 10.50
CA PHE A 12 3.03 8.23 11.12
C PHE A 12 3.61 8.53 12.50
N ASP A 13 3.97 7.52 13.29
CA ASP A 13 4.54 7.69 14.63
C ASP A 13 5.89 8.42 14.62
N ASN A 14 6.57 8.47 13.47
CA ASN A 14 7.83 9.21 13.31
C ASN A 14 7.60 10.71 13.07
N TYR A 15 6.35 11.16 12.96
CA TYR A 15 5.95 12.56 12.75
C TYR A 15 5.04 13.03 13.90
N PRO A 16 5.62 13.53 15.02
CA PRO A 16 4.87 13.94 16.20
C PRO A 16 3.71 14.91 15.91
N ASP A 17 3.87 15.81 14.95
CA ASP A 17 2.89 16.84 14.60
C ASP A 17 1.60 16.26 14.00
N MET A 18 1.71 15.10 13.33
CA MET A 18 0.58 14.31 12.80
C MET A 18 -0.05 13.40 13.86
N CYS A 19 0.64 13.24 14.99
CA CYS A 19 0.33 12.26 16.02
C CYS A 19 -0.30 12.88 17.27
N PHE A 20 0.07 14.13 17.58
CA PHE A 20 -0.23 14.79 18.84
C PHE A 20 -0.69 16.23 18.60
N SER A 21 -1.58 16.74 19.46
CA SER A 21 -1.88 18.17 19.53
C SER A 21 -0.67 18.97 20.03
N GLU A 22 -0.73 20.29 19.95
CA GLU A 22 0.30 21.16 20.51
C GLU A 22 0.42 20.97 22.03
N GLU A 23 -0.71 20.91 22.73
CA GLU A 23 -0.77 20.73 24.19
C GLU A 23 -0.21 19.37 24.61
N GLN A 24 -0.51 18.31 23.84
CA GLN A 24 0.04 16.98 24.06
C GLN A 24 1.56 16.96 23.86
N ARG A 25 2.08 17.60 22.80
CA ARG A 25 3.53 17.71 22.57
C ARG A 25 4.22 18.45 23.71
N GLN A 26 3.67 19.58 24.15
CA GLN A 26 4.20 20.32 25.30
C GLN A 26 4.21 19.47 26.58
N ALA A 27 3.14 18.72 26.85
CA ALA A 27 3.08 17.80 27.99
C ALA A 27 4.13 16.68 27.90
N ILE A 28 4.30 16.08 26.72
CA ILE A 28 5.32 15.05 26.47
C ILE A 28 6.72 15.66 26.66
N ASP A 29 7.03 16.77 26.00
CA ASP A 29 8.36 17.40 26.03
C ASP A 29 8.76 17.89 27.42
N SER A 30 7.78 18.23 28.27
CA SER A 30 8.01 18.60 29.67
C SER A 30 8.56 17.45 30.53
N MET A 31 8.43 16.20 30.09
CA MET A 31 8.96 15.05 30.85
C MET A 31 10.49 15.02 30.74
N PRO A 32 11.22 14.90 31.87
CA PRO A 32 12.68 14.93 31.86
C PRO A 32 13.31 13.61 31.35
N ASP A 33 12.64 12.48 31.60
CA ASP A 33 13.12 11.16 31.24
C ASP A 33 12.56 10.72 29.86
N PRO A 34 13.42 10.27 28.92
CA PRO A 34 12.98 9.84 27.60
C PRO A 34 12.03 8.65 27.60
N ILE A 35 12.12 7.75 28.58
CA ILE A 35 11.21 6.59 28.70
C ILE A 35 9.83 7.07 29.17
N MET A 36 9.79 8.04 30.08
CA MET A 36 8.54 8.68 30.51
C MET A 36 7.87 9.46 29.36
N ARG A 37 8.65 10.13 28.48
CA ARG A 37 8.09 10.77 27.26
C ARG A 37 7.33 9.76 26.41
N GLU A 38 7.95 8.62 26.11
CA GLU A 38 7.34 7.55 25.35
C GLU A 38 6.10 6.98 26.04
N THR A 39 6.15 6.81 27.37
CA THR A 39 5.02 6.33 28.16
C THR A 39 3.82 7.27 28.06
N VAL A 40 4.03 8.58 28.23
CA VAL A 40 2.97 9.60 28.11
C VAL A 40 2.44 9.66 26.68
N ALA A 41 3.32 9.60 25.68
CA ALA A 41 2.94 9.56 24.27
C ALA A 41 2.05 8.35 23.93
N ASP A 42 2.38 7.16 24.46
CA ASP A 42 1.59 5.95 24.26
C ASP A 42 0.19 6.07 24.90
N TYR A 43 0.06 6.74 26.05
CA TYR A 43 -1.25 7.06 26.66
C TYR A 43 -2.06 8.04 25.81
N CYS A 44 -1.44 9.02 25.17
CA CYS A 44 -2.15 9.95 24.27
C CYS A 44 -2.71 9.27 23.02
N GLN A 45 -2.13 8.15 22.57
CA GLN A 45 -2.52 7.45 21.34
C GLN A 45 -3.22 6.10 21.54
N VAL A 46 -3.40 5.66 22.80
CA VAL A 46 -3.99 4.36 23.13
C VAL A 46 -3.31 3.22 22.35
N LYS A 47 -1.97 3.22 22.28
CA LYS A 47 -1.23 2.21 21.51
C LYS A 47 -1.31 0.83 22.15
N LEU A 48 -1.82 -0.14 21.40
CA LEU A 48 -1.87 -1.55 21.84
C LEU A 48 -0.61 -2.35 21.45
N LEU A 49 0.11 -1.94 20.40
CA LEU A 49 1.29 -2.64 19.90
C LEU A 49 2.28 -1.64 19.31
N ARG A 50 3.54 -1.74 19.74
CA ARG A 50 4.67 -1.01 19.15
C ARG A 50 5.46 -1.91 18.21
N ARG A 51 5.93 -1.33 17.11
CA ARG A 51 6.75 -2.01 16.10
C ARG A 51 7.95 -1.12 15.83
N ASP A 52 8.99 -1.25 16.64
CA ASP A 52 10.10 -0.30 16.65
C ASP A 52 11.40 -0.91 16.10
N ILE A 53 12.20 -0.08 15.43
CA ILE A 53 13.51 -0.44 14.93
C ILE A 53 14.58 0.00 15.92
N PHE A 54 15.39 -0.97 16.37
CA PHE A 54 16.54 -0.75 17.24
C PHE A 54 17.83 -1.19 16.55
N VAL A 55 18.84 -0.31 16.54
CA VAL A 55 20.13 -0.56 15.86
C VAL A 55 21.29 -0.45 16.85
N ARG A 56 22.32 -1.29 16.67
CA ARG A 56 23.58 -1.19 17.42
C ARG A 56 24.48 -0.14 16.78
N GLY A 57 24.82 0.92 17.51
CA GLY A 57 25.75 1.96 17.03
C GLY A 57 25.27 2.65 15.75
N PRO A 58 24.09 3.31 15.74
CA PRO A 58 23.58 3.97 14.56
C PRO A 58 24.54 5.06 14.06
N ARG A 59 24.76 5.08 12.74
CA ARG A 59 25.50 6.13 12.03
C ARG A 59 24.49 6.92 11.22
N ARG A 60 24.12 8.11 11.70
CA ARG A 60 23.19 8.99 10.98
C ARG A 60 23.97 9.69 9.86
N ALA A 61 23.40 9.65 8.65
CA ALA A 61 23.87 10.51 7.57
C ALA A 61 23.48 11.96 7.88
N GLU A 62 24.22 12.92 7.32
CA GLU A 62 23.78 14.32 7.30
C GLU A 62 22.50 14.45 6.47
N ASP A 63 21.66 15.43 6.81
CA ASP A 63 20.33 15.59 6.20
C ASP A 63 20.40 15.75 4.67
N THR A 64 21.41 16.45 4.16
CA THR A 64 21.64 16.63 2.72
C THR A 64 22.00 15.31 2.04
N VAL A 65 22.81 14.47 2.69
CA VAL A 65 23.19 13.14 2.21
C VAL A 65 21.98 12.20 2.26
N ALA A 66 21.22 12.22 3.35
CA ALA A 66 20.01 11.43 3.51
C ALA A 66 18.95 11.79 2.46
N ALA A 67 18.72 13.08 2.22
CA ALA A 67 17.81 13.57 1.19
C ALA A 67 18.25 13.10 -0.21
N ARG A 68 19.55 13.18 -0.53
CA ARG A 68 20.07 12.66 -1.81
C ARG A 68 19.86 11.15 -1.96
N MET A 69 20.19 10.36 -0.92
CA MET A 69 20.00 8.91 -0.94
C MET A 69 18.52 8.54 -1.10
N LEU A 70 17.62 9.27 -0.45
CA LEU A 70 16.18 9.10 -0.63
C LEU A 70 15.73 9.50 -2.03
N SER A 71 16.25 10.57 -2.63
CA SER A 71 15.90 10.95 -4.00
C SER A 71 16.24 9.88 -5.03
N GLU A 72 17.31 9.10 -4.79
CA GLU A 72 17.72 7.98 -5.65
C GLU A 72 16.88 6.71 -5.44
N GLN A 73 16.15 6.62 -4.32
CA GLN A 73 15.29 5.49 -4.00
C GLN A 73 14.05 5.47 -4.90
N TRP A 74 13.68 4.28 -5.39
CA TRP A 74 12.50 4.10 -6.23
C TRP A 74 11.28 3.73 -5.40
N MET A 75 10.11 4.18 -5.85
CA MET A 75 8.81 3.84 -5.30
C MET A 75 7.95 3.14 -6.36
N ALA A 76 7.18 2.14 -5.97
CA ALA A 76 6.16 1.49 -6.79
C ALA A 76 4.78 1.59 -6.15
N MET A 77 3.78 1.96 -6.93
CA MET A 77 2.39 1.96 -6.48
C MET A 77 1.88 0.53 -6.27
N ILE A 78 1.29 0.29 -5.11
CA ILE A 78 0.69 -1.00 -4.72
C ILE A 78 -0.83 -0.93 -4.55
N THR A 79 -1.39 0.28 -4.58
CA THR A 79 -2.84 0.52 -4.47
C THR A 79 -3.42 0.95 -5.81
N ASP A 80 -4.68 0.62 -6.05
CA ASP A 80 -5.44 1.08 -7.23
C ASP A 80 -5.51 2.62 -7.24
N PRO A 81 -5.03 3.32 -8.30
CA PRO A 81 -5.10 4.78 -8.39
C PRO A 81 -6.50 5.33 -8.07
N ASP A 82 -7.55 4.63 -8.51
CA ASP A 82 -8.94 5.06 -8.31
C ASP A 82 -9.41 4.91 -6.86
N LYS A 83 -8.71 4.12 -6.04
CA LYS A 83 -8.97 3.96 -4.61
C LYS A 83 -8.15 4.91 -3.74
N VAL A 84 -7.29 5.74 -4.32
CA VAL A 84 -6.48 6.69 -3.55
C VAL A 84 -7.36 7.83 -3.05
N SER A 85 -7.40 8.01 -1.73
CA SER A 85 -8.03 9.16 -1.08
C SER A 85 -6.96 10.13 -0.59
N LEU A 86 -7.02 11.39 -1.01
CA LEU A 86 -6.15 12.44 -0.46
C LEU A 86 -6.55 12.90 0.95
N THR A 87 -7.68 12.42 1.46
CA THR A 87 -8.02 12.53 2.88
C THR A 87 -7.40 11.35 3.62
N VAL A 88 -6.36 11.62 4.40
CA VAL A 88 -5.61 10.62 5.17
C VAL A 88 -6.02 10.69 6.64
N LYS A 89 -5.80 9.59 7.39
CA LYS A 89 -6.21 9.46 8.79
C LYS A 89 -5.02 9.16 9.71
N PRO A 90 -4.10 10.11 9.94
CA PRO A 90 -3.08 9.95 10.97
C PRO A 90 -3.70 9.84 12.38
N PRO A 91 -2.92 9.45 13.41
CA PRO A 91 -3.46 9.26 14.76
C PRO A 91 -4.17 10.48 15.36
N ARG A 92 -3.78 11.70 14.98
CA ARG A 92 -4.41 12.94 15.44
C ARG A 92 -5.81 13.19 14.85
N GLY A 93 -6.19 12.50 13.77
CA GLY A 93 -7.48 12.69 13.10
C GLY A 93 -7.35 12.70 11.59
N GLU A 94 -8.27 13.37 10.89
CA GLU A 94 -8.24 13.47 9.43
C GLU A 94 -7.37 14.64 8.97
N ALA A 95 -6.61 14.44 7.90
CA ALA A 95 -5.83 15.47 7.25
C ALA A 95 -6.03 15.41 5.73
N GLN A 96 -6.24 16.58 5.12
CA GLN A 96 -6.37 16.69 3.68
C GLN A 96 -5.00 16.99 3.07
N LEU A 97 -4.52 16.11 2.19
CA LEU A 97 -3.34 16.38 1.39
C LEU A 97 -3.66 17.28 0.21
N ASN A 98 -2.70 18.11 -0.18
CA ASN A 98 -2.84 19.02 -1.31
C ASN A 98 -2.87 18.23 -2.65
N PRO A 99 -3.97 18.30 -3.42
CA PRO A 99 -4.07 17.64 -4.73
C PRO A 99 -3.01 18.10 -5.73
N ASP A 100 -2.64 19.38 -5.72
CA ASP A 100 -1.63 19.93 -6.63
C ASP A 100 -0.24 19.36 -6.34
N THR A 101 -0.02 18.93 -5.09
CA THR A 101 1.21 18.28 -4.67
C THR A 101 1.20 16.78 -4.95
N TYR A 102 0.14 16.05 -4.60
CA TYR A 102 0.15 14.59 -4.62
C TYR A 102 -0.46 13.97 -5.88
N GLY A 103 -1.38 14.66 -6.55
CA GLY A 103 -1.98 14.20 -7.81
C GLY A 103 -0.93 13.85 -8.89
N PRO A 104 0.03 14.75 -9.20
CA PRO A 104 1.06 14.48 -10.19
C PRO A 104 1.95 13.27 -9.87
N LEU A 105 2.16 13.00 -8.58
CA LEU A 105 2.99 11.89 -8.10
C LEU A 105 2.26 10.56 -8.29
N LEU A 106 0.97 10.54 -7.95
CA LEU A 106 0.10 9.37 -8.09
C LEU A 106 -0.10 9.00 -9.56
N GLU A 107 -0.34 10.00 -10.43
CA GLU A 107 -0.39 9.81 -11.89
C GLU A 107 0.91 9.17 -12.41
N ALA A 108 2.06 9.73 -12.04
CA ALA A 108 3.34 9.22 -12.50
C ALA A 108 3.64 7.80 -12.00
N LEU A 109 3.20 7.46 -10.78
CA LEU A 109 3.37 6.13 -10.20
C LEU A 109 2.39 5.09 -10.76
N ALA A 110 1.22 5.53 -11.25
CA ALA A 110 0.28 4.65 -11.96
C ALA A 110 0.89 4.11 -13.26
N ASP A 111 1.73 4.89 -13.93
CA ASP A 111 2.46 4.45 -15.13
C ASP A 111 3.55 3.42 -14.82
N GLY A 112 4.07 3.42 -13.60
CA GLY A 112 5.06 2.46 -13.11
C GLY A 112 6.03 3.06 -12.10
N PRO A 113 7.02 2.28 -11.64
CA PRO A 113 7.97 2.74 -10.63
C PRO A 113 8.72 4.01 -11.03
N LYS A 114 8.93 4.93 -10.06
CA LYS A 114 9.67 6.19 -10.25
C LYS A 114 10.66 6.45 -9.12
N PRO A 115 11.81 7.10 -9.39
CA PRO A 115 12.68 7.61 -8.33
C PRO A 115 12.02 8.79 -7.60
N ILE A 116 12.23 8.88 -6.29
CA ILE A 116 11.61 9.92 -5.45
C ILE A 116 12.03 11.33 -5.90
N GLY A 117 13.28 11.52 -6.36
CA GLY A 117 13.72 12.82 -6.86
C GLY A 117 12.87 13.34 -8.01
N LEU A 118 12.50 12.47 -8.96
CA LEU A 118 11.60 12.81 -10.07
C LEU A 118 10.20 13.18 -9.57
N LEU A 119 9.70 12.45 -8.57
CA LEU A 119 8.41 12.74 -7.93
C LEU A 119 8.41 14.13 -7.27
N CYS A 120 9.49 14.48 -6.56
CA CYS A 120 9.66 15.83 -6.00
C CYS A 120 9.65 16.92 -7.08
N ASP A 121 10.31 16.69 -8.22
CA ASP A 121 10.36 17.65 -9.33
C ASP A 121 9.00 17.81 -10.03
N LEU A 122 8.23 16.72 -10.17
CA LEU A 122 6.89 16.76 -10.75
C LEU A 122 5.93 17.67 -9.98
N SER A 123 5.91 17.56 -8.64
CA SER A 123 5.11 18.44 -7.78
C SER A 123 5.42 19.91 -8.05
N ALA A 124 6.71 20.26 -8.11
CA ALA A 124 7.13 21.65 -8.34
C ALA A 124 6.78 22.14 -9.76
N SER A 125 6.92 21.28 -10.77
CA SER A 125 6.71 21.65 -12.18
C SER A 125 5.24 21.88 -12.55
N LYS A 126 4.31 21.20 -11.86
CA LYS A 126 2.86 21.32 -12.09
C LYS A 126 2.18 22.37 -11.19
N GLY A 127 2.95 23.25 -10.55
CA GLY A 127 2.43 24.35 -9.72
C GLY A 127 2.15 23.99 -8.27
N GLY A 128 2.47 22.76 -7.85
CA GLY A 128 2.42 22.34 -6.45
C GLY A 128 3.62 22.83 -5.63
N ASN A 129 3.55 22.63 -4.31
CA ASN A 129 4.67 22.94 -3.42
C ASN A 129 5.85 21.99 -3.65
N ARG A 130 7.08 22.48 -3.45
CA ARG A 130 8.25 21.60 -3.33
C ARG A 130 8.07 20.70 -2.11
N VAL A 131 8.21 19.39 -2.31
CA VAL A 131 8.12 18.38 -1.23
C VAL A 131 9.48 17.75 -1.02
N ALA A 132 9.88 17.56 0.23
CA ALA A 132 11.13 16.89 0.55
C ALA A 132 11.04 15.38 0.24
N PRO A 133 12.14 14.72 -0.18
CA PRO A 133 12.15 13.28 -0.45
C PRO A 133 11.65 12.41 0.71
N VAL A 134 11.96 12.81 1.95
CA VAL A 134 11.51 12.11 3.17
C VAL A 134 10.00 12.18 3.36
N GLU A 135 9.37 13.28 2.96
CA GLU A 135 7.92 13.46 3.07
C GLU A 135 7.20 12.66 1.98
N VAL A 136 7.70 12.68 0.73
CA VAL A 136 7.19 11.82 -0.34
C VAL A 136 7.27 10.35 0.04
N ALA A 137 8.44 9.89 0.52
CA ALA A 137 8.62 8.50 0.98
C ALA A 137 7.65 8.16 2.13
N GLY A 138 7.59 9.04 3.13
CA GLY A 138 6.80 8.87 4.33
C GLY A 138 5.31 8.76 4.03
N VAL A 139 4.74 9.74 3.32
CA VAL A 139 3.30 9.79 3.05
C VAL A 139 2.85 8.66 2.14
N LEU A 140 3.56 8.42 1.04
CA LEU A 140 3.19 7.34 0.10
C LEU A 140 3.21 5.97 0.78
N THR A 141 4.19 5.73 1.68
CA THR A 141 4.30 4.47 2.45
C THR A 141 3.27 4.40 3.56
N ALA A 142 3.10 5.47 4.35
CA ALA A 142 2.18 5.52 5.48
C ALA A 142 0.72 5.31 5.06
N CYS A 143 0.35 5.82 3.89
CA CYS A 143 -0.99 5.66 3.34
C CYS A 143 -1.17 4.34 2.58
N GLY A 144 -0.13 3.52 2.45
CA GLY A 144 -0.17 2.26 1.71
C GLY A 144 -0.36 2.42 0.21
N TRP A 145 -0.03 3.59 -0.36
CA TRP A 145 -0.19 3.85 -1.79
C TRP A 145 0.96 3.29 -2.60
N ALA A 146 2.18 3.43 -2.08
CA ALA A 146 3.39 2.94 -2.72
C ALA A 146 4.39 2.41 -1.71
N VAL A 147 5.31 1.57 -2.19
CA VAL A 147 6.38 0.97 -1.40
C VAL A 147 7.75 1.30 -1.98
N PRO A 148 8.80 1.42 -1.15
CA PRO A 148 10.16 1.55 -1.64
C PRO A 148 10.64 0.25 -2.30
N ILE A 149 11.25 0.37 -3.48
CA ILE A 149 11.87 -0.75 -4.20
C ILE A 149 13.37 -0.78 -3.89
N GLY A 150 13.80 -1.70 -3.04
CA GLY A 150 15.19 -1.78 -2.59
C GLY A 150 16.20 -1.98 -3.74
N PRO A 151 17.44 -1.48 -3.61
CA PRO A 151 18.47 -1.67 -4.61
C PRO A 151 18.82 -3.15 -4.76
N ASN A 152 18.71 -3.64 -6.01
CA ASN A 152 19.30 -4.84 -6.60
C ASN A 152 19.83 -5.94 -5.63
N LEU A 153 18.94 -6.51 -4.80
CA LEU A 153 19.23 -7.71 -3.99
C LEU A 153 19.18 -9.01 -4.84
N GLY A 154 19.63 -8.93 -6.10
CA GLY A 154 19.56 -10.00 -7.10
C GLY A 154 18.30 -9.97 -7.97
N THR A 155 18.36 -10.63 -9.13
CA THR A 155 17.24 -10.73 -10.07
C THR A 155 16.10 -11.52 -9.42
N PRO A 156 14.87 -10.98 -9.38
CA PRO A 156 13.73 -11.72 -8.85
C PRO A 156 13.45 -12.98 -9.68
N ASP A 157 12.97 -14.06 -9.03
CA ASP A 157 12.51 -15.29 -9.70
C ASP A 157 10.99 -15.21 -9.90
N PRO A 158 10.51 -14.82 -11.11
CA PRO A 158 9.09 -14.65 -11.37
C PRO A 158 8.32 -15.96 -11.27
N GLN A 159 8.96 -17.09 -11.58
CA GLN A 159 8.29 -18.38 -11.55
C GLN A 159 7.93 -18.80 -10.12
N ARG A 160 8.78 -18.49 -9.14
CA ARG A 160 8.47 -18.75 -7.72
C ARG A 160 7.27 -17.94 -7.24
N ALA A 161 7.22 -16.66 -7.59
CA ALA A 161 6.10 -15.81 -7.23
C ALA A 161 4.81 -16.20 -7.96
N GLY A 162 4.88 -16.51 -9.25
CA GLY A 162 3.75 -17.02 -10.01
C GLY A 162 3.17 -18.30 -9.40
N ARG A 163 4.01 -19.25 -8.99
CA ARG A 163 3.55 -20.47 -8.28
C ARG A 163 2.88 -20.15 -6.94
N TYR A 164 3.43 -19.23 -6.15
CA TYR A 164 2.82 -18.80 -4.89
C TYR A 164 1.47 -18.11 -5.13
N ASN A 165 1.40 -17.15 -6.05
CA ASN A 165 0.19 -16.41 -6.38
C ASN A 165 -0.91 -17.35 -6.91
N ALA A 166 -0.54 -18.31 -7.75
CA ALA A 166 -1.46 -19.35 -8.21
C ALA A 166 -1.99 -20.24 -7.08
N ALA A 167 -1.14 -20.59 -6.12
CA ALA A 167 -1.57 -21.36 -4.95
C ALA A 167 -2.55 -20.57 -4.07
N VAL A 168 -2.29 -19.26 -3.85
CA VAL A 168 -3.20 -18.37 -3.13
C VAL A 168 -4.55 -18.27 -3.85
N ALA A 169 -4.54 -17.99 -5.15
CA ALA A 169 -5.76 -17.84 -5.96
C ALA A 169 -6.62 -19.11 -5.94
N ARG A 170 -6.01 -20.28 -6.17
CA ARG A 170 -6.72 -21.58 -6.13
C ARG A 170 -7.22 -21.91 -4.73
N HIS A 171 -6.44 -21.63 -3.69
CA HIS A 171 -6.89 -21.85 -2.31
C HIS A 171 -8.14 -21.04 -1.98
N VAL A 172 -8.17 -19.75 -2.37
CA VAL A 172 -9.35 -18.89 -2.18
C VAL A 172 -10.54 -19.43 -2.98
N ARG A 173 -10.34 -19.84 -4.23
CA ARG A 173 -11.42 -20.43 -5.05
C ARG A 173 -11.99 -21.71 -4.44
N ASP A 174 -11.14 -22.57 -3.90
CA ASP A 174 -11.57 -23.87 -3.37
C ASP A 174 -12.21 -23.72 -1.99
N ALA A 175 -11.66 -22.87 -1.13
CA ALA A 175 -12.06 -22.72 0.27
C ALA A 175 -13.03 -21.56 0.55
N MET A 176 -13.20 -20.62 -0.39
CA MET A 176 -13.98 -19.37 -0.22
C MET A 176 -13.58 -18.58 1.05
N THR A 177 -12.28 -18.55 1.34
CA THR A 177 -11.72 -17.81 2.48
C THR A 177 -11.09 -16.50 2.03
N PHE A 178 -11.53 -15.38 2.61
CA PHE A 178 -11.22 -14.04 2.09
C PHE A 178 -10.40 -13.15 3.06
N GLU A 179 -9.76 -13.74 4.06
CA GLU A 179 -9.04 -12.96 5.07
C GLU A 179 -7.61 -12.61 4.67
N ARG A 180 -7.30 -11.30 4.65
CA ARG A 180 -5.96 -10.71 4.53
C ARG A 180 -5.09 -11.35 3.44
N LEU A 181 -5.52 -11.15 2.20
CA LEU A 181 -4.86 -11.71 1.02
C LEU A 181 -3.83 -10.73 0.45
N ALA A 182 -2.74 -11.29 -0.09
CA ALA A 182 -1.78 -10.55 -0.89
C ALA A 182 -1.12 -11.45 -1.93
N PHE A 183 -0.89 -10.89 -3.11
CA PHE A 183 -0.03 -11.53 -4.11
C PHE A 183 1.41 -11.04 -3.97
N ALA A 184 2.35 -11.97 -4.02
CA ALA A 184 3.78 -11.69 -3.96
C ALA A 184 4.22 -10.92 -5.20
N VAL A 185 5.01 -9.87 -4.98
CA VAL A 185 5.64 -9.06 -6.02
C VAL A 185 7.14 -8.99 -5.79
N PRO A 186 7.93 -9.84 -6.47
CA PRO A 186 9.34 -9.99 -6.19
C PRO A 186 10.17 -8.71 -6.38
N SER A 187 9.88 -7.91 -7.41
CA SER A 187 10.60 -6.65 -7.61
C SER A 187 10.35 -5.67 -6.47
N PHE A 188 9.15 -5.68 -5.86
CA PHE A 188 8.80 -4.83 -4.72
C PHE A 188 9.29 -5.39 -3.38
N ARG A 189 9.80 -6.63 -3.36
CA ARG A 189 10.23 -7.35 -2.14
C ARG A 189 9.11 -7.47 -1.10
N GLY A 190 7.87 -7.54 -1.57
CA GLY A 190 6.68 -7.59 -0.74
C GLY A 190 5.51 -8.21 -1.50
N GLY A 191 4.29 -7.76 -1.19
CA GLY A 191 3.11 -8.15 -1.92
C GLY A 191 2.16 -6.98 -2.12
N ILE A 192 1.28 -7.11 -3.10
CA ILE A 192 0.15 -6.20 -3.28
C ILE A 192 -1.04 -6.76 -2.51
N PRO A 193 -1.72 -5.96 -1.68
CA PRO A 193 -2.94 -6.38 -1.03
C PRO A 193 -4.02 -6.63 -2.10
N ILE A 194 -4.78 -7.68 -1.93
CA ILE A 194 -5.89 -8.06 -2.81
C ILE A 194 -7.12 -8.41 -1.99
N ASP A 195 -8.29 -8.36 -2.61
CA ASP A 195 -9.50 -8.92 -2.01
C ASP A 195 -9.84 -10.31 -2.58
N GLY A 196 -10.96 -10.87 -2.13
CA GLY A 196 -11.42 -12.18 -2.57
C GLY A 196 -11.75 -12.26 -4.06
N PHE A 197 -12.33 -11.20 -4.64
CA PHE A 197 -12.63 -11.17 -6.06
C PHE A 197 -11.35 -11.14 -6.89
N ASP A 198 -10.35 -10.35 -6.51
CA ASP A 198 -9.07 -10.33 -7.21
C ASP A 198 -8.41 -11.73 -7.21
N ALA A 199 -8.56 -12.49 -6.11
CA ALA A 199 -8.07 -13.86 -6.01
C ALA A 199 -8.86 -14.87 -6.87
N LEU A 200 -10.20 -14.77 -6.90
CA LEU A 200 -11.06 -15.58 -7.77
C LEU A 200 -10.77 -15.29 -9.24
N MET A 201 -10.65 -14.01 -9.61
CA MET A 201 -10.34 -13.58 -10.98
C MET A 201 -8.96 -14.06 -11.42
N MET A 202 -7.97 -14.04 -10.52
CA MET A 202 -6.66 -14.64 -10.78
C MET A 202 -6.75 -16.15 -11.02
N ALA A 203 -7.60 -16.87 -10.29
CA ALA A 203 -7.77 -18.32 -10.49
C ALA A 203 -8.35 -18.62 -11.88
N GLU A 204 -9.38 -17.88 -12.30
CA GLU A 204 -9.99 -18.05 -13.62
C GLU A 204 -9.06 -17.61 -14.75
N TRP A 205 -8.27 -16.56 -14.54
CA TRP A 205 -7.25 -16.12 -15.49
C TRP A 205 -6.15 -17.17 -15.70
N LEU A 206 -5.72 -17.84 -14.62
CA LEU A 206 -4.77 -18.95 -14.69
C LEU A 206 -5.32 -20.18 -15.43
N ASP A 207 -6.64 -20.34 -15.43
CA ASP A 207 -7.36 -21.42 -16.13
C ASP A 207 -7.83 -20.97 -17.55
N GLY A 208 -7.27 -19.86 -18.06
CA GLY A 208 -7.35 -19.45 -19.46
C GLY A 208 -8.42 -18.40 -19.79
N ALA A 209 -9.13 -17.85 -18.80
CA ALA A 209 -10.06 -16.74 -19.03
C ALA A 209 -9.30 -15.40 -19.08
N HIS A 210 -9.08 -14.85 -20.27
CA HIS A 210 -8.31 -13.62 -20.44
C HIS A 210 -9.17 -12.39 -20.80
N GLU A 211 -10.41 -12.61 -21.23
CA GLU A 211 -11.36 -11.53 -21.51
C GLU A 211 -12.15 -11.17 -20.24
N PRO A 212 -12.41 -9.88 -19.96
CA PRO A 212 -13.16 -9.44 -18.78
C PRO A 212 -14.50 -10.16 -18.61
N GLN A 213 -15.23 -10.36 -19.71
CA GLN A 213 -16.53 -11.02 -19.71
C GLN A 213 -16.42 -12.51 -19.32
N ASP A 214 -15.45 -13.25 -19.87
CA ASP A 214 -15.25 -14.67 -19.53
C ASP A 214 -14.87 -14.85 -18.06
N ILE A 215 -14.00 -13.98 -17.54
CA ILE A 215 -13.65 -13.98 -16.11
C ILE A 215 -14.90 -13.71 -15.25
N ALA A 216 -15.69 -12.68 -15.59
CA ALA A 216 -16.89 -12.31 -14.85
C ALA A 216 -17.92 -13.47 -14.83
N ASP A 217 -18.15 -14.11 -15.98
CA ASP A 217 -19.11 -15.21 -16.11
C ASP A 217 -18.67 -16.44 -15.31
N ARG A 218 -17.38 -16.79 -15.34
CA ARG A 218 -16.84 -17.92 -14.56
C ARG A 218 -16.87 -17.66 -13.06
N VAL A 219 -16.52 -16.45 -12.63
CA VAL A 219 -16.61 -16.06 -11.22
C VAL A 219 -18.06 -16.12 -10.75
N TRP A 220 -19.03 -15.66 -11.55
CA TRP A 220 -20.44 -15.79 -11.21
C TRP A 220 -20.85 -17.26 -11.08
N ALA A 221 -20.49 -18.12 -12.03
CA ALA A 221 -20.81 -19.55 -11.99
C ALA A 221 -20.27 -20.24 -10.71
N LEU A 222 -19.10 -19.83 -10.23
CA LEU A 222 -18.52 -20.33 -8.97
C LEU A 222 -19.31 -19.93 -7.72
N VAL A 223 -19.81 -18.69 -7.71
CA VAL A 223 -20.61 -18.14 -6.61
C VAL A 223 -22.01 -18.75 -6.62
N GLU A 224 -22.64 -18.83 -7.79
CA GLU A 224 -23.97 -19.44 -7.99
C GLU A 224 -23.99 -20.92 -7.64
N ALA A 225 -22.95 -21.68 -8.01
CA ALA A 225 -22.84 -23.10 -7.67
C ALA A 225 -22.76 -23.38 -6.15
N ARG A 226 -22.47 -22.35 -5.34
CA ARG A 226 -22.41 -22.41 -3.88
C ARG A 226 -23.64 -21.83 -3.19
N ASP A 227 -24.66 -21.43 -3.96
CA ASP A 227 -25.86 -20.75 -3.44
C ASP A 227 -25.51 -19.46 -2.67
N GLU A 228 -24.41 -18.81 -3.06
CA GLU A 228 -23.95 -17.54 -2.49
C GLU A 228 -24.40 -16.34 -3.35
N ASN A 229 -24.40 -15.15 -2.75
CA ASN A 229 -24.76 -13.91 -3.44
C ASN A 229 -23.57 -12.95 -3.52
N ILE A 230 -23.50 -12.20 -4.61
CA ILE A 230 -22.58 -11.06 -4.71
C ILE A 230 -23.13 -9.93 -3.84
N VAL A 231 -22.31 -9.44 -2.92
CA VAL A 231 -22.66 -8.31 -2.04
C VAL A 231 -21.89 -7.07 -2.45
N LYS A 232 -22.59 -5.96 -2.61
CA LYS A 232 -22.03 -4.63 -2.86
C LYS A 232 -22.61 -3.66 -1.84
N ASP A 233 -21.74 -2.92 -1.16
CA ASP A 233 -22.14 -1.93 -0.14
C ASP A 233 -23.05 -2.49 0.98
N GLY A 234 -22.88 -3.78 1.30
CA GLY A 234 -23.66 -4.49 2.33
C GLY A 234 -24.98 -5.09 1.84
N GLU A 235 -25.34 -4.88 0.58
CA GLU A 235 -26.58 -5.40 -0.02
C GLU A 235 -26.29 -6.46 -1.08
N ALA A 236 -27.13 -7.50 -1.12
CA ALA A 236 -27.04 -8.53 -2.15
C ALA A 236 -27.52 -7.97 -3.50
N LEU A 237 -26.71 -8.16 -4.54
CA LEU A 237 -27.07 -7.80 -5.92
C LEU A 237 -27.98 -8.87 -6.51
N THR A 238 -29.30 -8.71 -6.33
CA THR A 238 -30.32 -9.63 -6.83
C THR A 238 -30.70 -9.38 -8.30
N ASP A 239 -30.47 -8.17 -8.80
CA ASP A 239 -30.72 -7.82 -10.20
C ASP A 239 -29.59 -8.37 -11.09
N PRO A 240 -29.89 -9.23 -12.09
CA PRO A 240 -28.87 -9.84 -12.93
C PRO A 240 -28.04 -8.82 -13.73
N GLU A 241 -28.65 -7.74 -14.21
CA GLU A 241 -27.96 -6.72 -15.00
C GLU A 241 -26.94 -5.96 -14.14
N ALA A 242 -27.36 -5.47 -12.97
CA ALA A 242 -26.50 -4.80 -12.00
C ALA A 242 -25.35 -5.71 -11.52
N ARG A 243 -25.64 -6.99 -11.25
CA ARG A 243 -24.63 -7.99 -10.87
C ARG A 243 -23.61 -8.22 -11.97
N ASN A 244 -24.05 -8.42 -13.20
CA ASN A 244 -23.17 -8.66 -14.34
C ASN A 244 -22.27 -7.45 -14.62
N ASN A 245 -22.84 -6.24 -14.61
CA ASN A 245 -22.07 -5.00 -14.75
C ASN A 245 -21.03 -4.87 -13.63
N HIS A 246 -21.40 -5.19 -12.39
CA HIS A 246 -20.47 -5.15 -11.27
C HIS A 246 -19.29 -6.12 -11.43
N LEU A 247 -19.55 -7.37 -11.81
CA LEU A 247 -18.49 -8.36 -12.04
C LEU A 247 -17.60 -7.99 -13.21
N LEU A 248 -18.17 -7.43 -14.29
CA LEU A 248 -17.41 -6.95 -15.43
C LEU A 248 -16.47 -5.79 -15.04
N GLU A 249 -16.97 -4.80 -14.29
CA GLU A 249 -16.15 -3.71 -13.74
C GLU A 249 -15.05 -4.21 -12.79
N ARG A 250 -15.31 -5.27 -12.01
CA ARG A 250 -14.29 -5.88 -11.15
C ARG A 250 -13.23 -6.60 -11.99
N ALA A 251 -13.63 -7.33 -13.05
CA ALA A 251 -12.73 -8.04 -13.93
C ALA A 251 -11.81 -7.09 -14.71
N ASP A 252 -12.36 -5.99 -15.24
CA ASP A 252 -11.57 -4.96 -15.92
C ASP A 252 -10.52 -4.34 -14.97
N ARG A 253 -10.92 -3.96 -13.75
CA ARG A 253 -10.00 -3.45 -12.73
C ARG A 253 -8.94 -4.46 -12.31
N PHE A 254 -9.29 -5.74 -12.24
CA PHE A 254 -8.33 -6.79 -11.95
C PHE A 254 -7.25 -6.87 -13.06
N LEU A 255 -7.67 -6.93 -14.32
CA LEU A 255 -6.77 -7.04 -15.48
C LEU A 255 -5.88 -5.79 -15.64
N ASN A 256 -6.49 -4.61 -15.60
CA ASN A 256 -5.79 -3.34 -15.84
C ASN A 256 -5.01 -2.83 -14.60
N GLY A 257 -5.37 -3.30 -13.40
CA GLY A 257 -4.76 -2.89 -12.14
C GLY A 257 -3.86 -3.96 -11.52
N VAL A 258 -4.48 -4.95 -10.85
CA VAL A 258 -3.75 -5.99 -10.08
C VAL A 258 -2.82 -6.79 -10.98
N LEU A 259 -3.33 -7.36 -12.07
CA LEU A 259 -2.56 -8.20 -12.99
C LEU A 259 -1.42 -7.40 -13.66
N ARG A 260 -1.69 -6.16 -14.10
CA ARG A 260 -0.67 -5.26 -14.64
C ARG A 260 0.48 -5.03 -13.65
N ARG A 261 0.18 -4.77 -12.38
CA ARG A 261 1.20 -4.59 -11.33
C ARG A 261 1.99 -5.87 -11.06
N LEU A 262 1.35 -7.03 -11.11
CA LEU A 262 2.05 -8.31 -10.99
C LEU A 262 3.02 -8.53 -12.15
N SER A 263 2.60 -8.22 -13.38
CA SER A 263 3.44 -8.32 -14.59
C SER A 263 4.65 -7.38 -14.51
N LEU A 264 4.43 -6.09 -14.25
CA LEU A 264 5.51 -5.11 -14.02
C LEU A 264 6.42 -5.51 -12.85
N GLY A 265 5.83 -6.23 -11.89
CA GLY A 265 6.44 -6.71 -10.67
C GLY A 265 7.31 -7.96 -10.81
N GLY A 266 7.30 -8.61 -11.99
CA GLY A 266 7.93 -9.90 -12.21
C GLY A 266 7.30 -11.01 -11.36
N ALA A 267 5.97 -11.05 -11.31
CA ALA A 267 5.21 -12.05 -10.54
C ALA A 267 4.33 -12.97 -11.42
N LEU A 268 4.42 -12.81 -12.75
CA LEU A 268 3.73 -13.59 -13.79
C LEU A 268 4.71 -13.91 -14.92
#